data_AF-A0A1G7MA66-F1
#
_entry.id   AF-A0A1G7MA66-F1
#
_cell.length_a   1.000
_cell.length_b   1.000
_cell.length_c   1.000
_cell.angle_alpha   90.00
_cell.angle_beta   90.00
_cell.angle_gamma   90.00
#
_symmetry.space_group_name_H-M   'P 1'
#
loop_
_entity.id
_entity.type
_entity.pdbx_description
1 polymer ?
#
loop_
_entity_poly.entity_id
_entity_poly.type
_entity_poly.pdbx_seq_one_letter_code
_entity_poly.pdbx_strand_id
1 'polypeptide(L)'
;MLASPEFAKAPRLRRLLAFLVEKRMDGALRDLNEYTIGIEVFERTASSFHTGEDPVVRVQMGRLRDKLAAYYLGSGRHAPHALVIPKGSYVPLLHNAGLPTPRPLALAPLRCLAQDAPASVFVQGLNEELIDHLFRRFGAAPGLPQARQALEGSVRADAGHLRVSVRLRDTASGNLLWSAQFDHQQAMSIALQASLAAEIGTALQSYFILNGNE
;
A
#
# COMPACT_ATOMS: atom_id res chain seq x y z
N MET A 1 1.02 -15.33 9.92
CA MET A 1 0.54 -14.97 8.56
C MET A 1 -0.35 -16.04 7.92
N LEU A 2 0.13 -17.25 7.56
CA LEU A 2 -0.69 -18.22 6.80
C LEU A 2 -1.98 -18.70 7.50
N ALA A 3 -1.99 -18.70 8.84
CA ALA A 3 -3.17 -19.04 9.65
C ALA A 3 -4.08 -17.83 9.93
N SER A 4 -3.74 -16.64 9.44
CA SER A 4 -4.52 -15.43 9.72
C SER A 4 -5.87 -15.44 8.99
N PRO A 5 -6.87 -14.67 9.44
CA PRO A 5 -8.19 -14.61 8.80
C PRO A 5 -8.13 -14.27 7.31
N GLU A 6 -7.20 -13.40 6.91
CA GLU A 6 -7.00 -12.94 5.54
C GLU A 6 -6.53 -14.09 4.63
N PHE A 7 -5.76 -15.05 5.15
CA PHE A 7 -5.21 -16.18 4.38
C PHE A 7 -5.95 -17.51 4.60
N ALA A 8 -6.64 -17.70 5.73
CA ALA A 8 -7.22 -18.97 6.15
C ALA A 8 -8.10 -19.62 5.07
N LYS A 9 -8.94 -18.81 4.39
CA LYS A 9 -9.86 -19.26 3.32
C LYS A 9 -9.26 -19.23 1.91
N ALA A 10 -7.94 -19.10 1.77
CA ALA A 10 -7.27 -18.94 0.48
C ALA A 10 -6.16 -19.99 0.25
N PRO A 11 -6.51 -21.28 0.09
CA PRO A 11 -5.54 -22.38 0.05
C PRO A 11 -4.52 -22.25 -1.10
N ARG A 12 -4.94 -21.81 -2.29
CA ARG A 12 -4.02 -21.57 -3.43
C ARG A 12 -3.00 -20.47 -3.14
N LEU A 13 -3.43 -19.37 -2.53
CA LEU A 13 -2.53 -18.26 -2.20
C LEU A 13 -1.61 -18.61 -1.02
N ARG A 14 -2.06 -19.46 -0.09
CA ARG A 14 -1.20 -20.04 0.95
C ARG A 14 -0.11 -20.92 0.36
N ARG A 15 -0.46 -21.83 -0.56
CA ARG A 15 0.52 -22.71 -1.25
C ARG A 15 1.53 -21.88 -2.04
N LEU A 16 1.06 -20.89 -2.80
CA LEU A 16 1.93 -19.96 -3.51
C LEU A 16 2.88 -19.24 -2.55
N LEU A 17 2.36 -18.63 -1.48
CA LEU A 17 3.18 -17.90 -0.53
C LEU A 17 4.23 -18.79 0.15
N ALA A 18 3.85 -19.99 0.58
CA ALA A 18 4.77 -20.96 1.17
C ALA A 18 5.90 -21.31 0.18
N PHE A 19 5.53 -21.66 -1.05
CA PHE A 19 6.50 -21.96 -2.12
C PHE A 19 7.51 -20.84 -2.35
N LEU A 20 7.04 -19.59 -2.46
CA LEU A 20 7.93 -18.44 -2.68
C LEU A 20 8.91 -18.24 -1.53
N VAL A 21 8.44 -18.39 -0.28
CA VAL A 21 9.26 -18.20 0.92
C VAL A 21 10.26 -19.34 1.07
N GLU A 22 9.85 -20.59 0.84
CA GLU A 22 10.72 -21.78 0.88
C GLU A 22 11.85 -21.64 -0.14
N LYS A 23 11.54 -21.41 -1.42
CA LYS A 23 12.56 -21.20 -2.47
C LYS A 23 13.48 -20.01 -2.16
N ARG A 24 12.97 -18.96 -1.51
CA ARG A 24 13.78 -17.80 -1.08
C ARG A 24 14.74 -18.16 0.04
N MET A 25 14.31 -18.96 1.01
CA MET A 25 15.12 -19.45 2.13
C MET A 25 16.19 -20.44 1.66
N ASP A 26 15.85 -21.28 0.67
CA ASP A 26 16.78 -22.23 0.04
C ASP A 26 17.79 -21.56 -0.90
N GLY A 27 17.67 -20.25 -1.14
CA GLY A 27 18.52 -19.50 -2.07
C GLY A 27 18.25 -19.82 -3.55
N ALA A 28 17.22 -20.59 -3.86
CA ALA A 28 16.82 -21.02 -5.20
C ALA A 28 16.06 -19.91 -5.97
N LEU A 29 16.61 -18.70 -6.02
CA LEU A 29 15.93 -17.53 -6.60
C LEU A 29 15.66 -17.67 -8.10
N ARG A 30 16.44 -18.48 -8.81
CA ARG A 30 16.25 -18.74 -10.26
C ARG A 30 14.95 -19.50 -10.54
N ASP A 31 14.46 -20.25 -9.56
CA ASP A 31 13.21 -21.00 -9.63
C ASP A 31 11.99 -20.13 -9.32
N LEU A 32 12.20 -18.89 -8.88
CA LEU A 32 11.15 -17.91 -8.66
C LEU A 32 10.82 -17.19 -9.97
N ASN A 33 10.35 -17.97 -10.94
CA ASN A 33 9.93 -17.48 -12.26
C ASN A 33 8.52 -18.00 -12.59
N GLU A 34 7.90 -17.39 -13.61
CA GLU A 34 6.51 -17.70 -13.97
C GLU A 34 6.30 -19.17 -14.37
N TYR A 35 7.25 -19.74 -15.11
CA TYR A 35 7.16 -21.11 -15.61
C TYR A 35 7.16 -22.12 -14.46
N THR A 36 8.16 -22.03 -13.58
CA THR A 36 8.31 -22.93 -12.43
C THR A 36 7.14 -22.85 -11.47
N ILE A 37 6.65 -21.63 -11.17
CA ILE A 37 5.48 -21.44 -10.30
C ILE A 37 4.23 -22.07 -10.93
N GLY A 38 4.03 -21.91 -12.24
CA GLY A 38 2.91 -22.51 -12.96
C GLY A 38 2.85 -24.03 -12.81
N ILE A 39 4.00 -24.69 -12.89
CA ILE A 39 4.09 -26.16 -12.77
C ILE A 39 3.99 -26.59 -11.31
N GLU A 40 4.86 -26.09 -10.44
CA GLU A 40 5.02 -26.61 -9.06
C GLU A 40 3.87 -26.20 -8.13
N VAL A 41 3.28 -25.01 -8.34
CA VAL A 41 2.21 -24.48 -7.49
C VAL A 41 0.84 -24.67 -8.12
N PHE A 42 0.70 -24.40 -9.43
CA PHE A 42 -0.58 -24.45 -10.13
C PHE A 42 -0.79 -25.72 -10.96
N GLU A 43 0.12 -26.69 -10.85
CA GLU A 43 -0.01 -28.03 -11.44
C GLU A 43 -0.27 -27.96 -12.95
N ARG A 44 0.33 -26.96 -13.62
CA ARG A 44 0.27 -26.85 -15.07
C ARG A 44 1.17 -27.90 -15.72
N THR A 45 0.69 -28.48 -16.82
CA THR A 45 1.43 -29.48 -17.57
C THR A 45 2.63 -28.84 -18.28
N ALA A 46 3.84 -29.29 -17.96
CA ALA A 46 5.09 -28.71 -18.47
C ALA A 46 5.18 -28.66 -20.02
N SER A 47 4.58 -29.64 -20.71
CA SER A 47 4.62 -29.75 -22.17
C SER A 47 3.68 -28.77 -22.90
N SER A 48 2.69 -28.19 -22.22
CA SER A 48 1.68 -27.33 -22.83
C SER A 48 1.53 -25.98 -22.13
N PHE A 49 2.36 -25.70 -21.12
CA PHE A 49 2.25 -24.47 -20.34
C PHE A 49 3.04 -23.33 -21.00
N HIS A 50 2.31 -22.33 -21.46
CA HIS A 50 2.87 -21.11 -22.04
C HIS A 50 2.52 -19.92 -21.16
N THR A 51 3.54 -19.32 -20.55
CA THR A 51 3.37 -18.18 -19.61
C THR A 51 2.75 -16.96 -20.29
N GLY A 52 2.99 -16.76 -21.60
CA GLY A 52 2.36 -15.68 -22.36
C GLY A 52 0.85 -15.80 -22.45
N GLU A 53 0.33 -17.01 -22.58
CA GLU A 53 -1.09 -17.30 -22.85
C GLU A 53 -1.89 -17.55 -21.57
N ASP A 54 -1.29 -18.20 -20.58
CA ASP A 54 -1.94 -18.52 -19.31
C ASP A 54 -1.50 -17.54 -18.20
N PRO A 55 -2.37 -16.60 -17.80
CA PRO A 55 -2.02 -15.57 -16.83
C PRO A 55 -2.17 -16.04 -15.38
N VAL A 56 -2.39 -17.34 -15.11
CA VAL A 56 -2.70 -17.85 -13.76
C VAL A 56 -1.72 -17.35 -12.71
N VAL A 57 -0.42 -17.40 -13.00
CA VAL A 57 0.61 -16.96 -12.05
C VAL A 57 0.53 -15.45 -11.85
N ARG A 58 0.48 -14.64 -12.91
CA ARG A 58 0.34 -13.18 -12.81
C ARG A 58 -0.89 -12.77 -12.00
N VAL A 59 -2.03 -13.41 -12.26
CA VAL A 59 -3.30 -13.12 -11.55
C VAL A 59 -3.21 -13.50 -10.09
N GLN A 60 -2.70 -14.69 -9.76
CA GLN A 60 -2.59 -15.13 -8.36
C GLN A 60 -1.54 -14.32 -7.60
N MET A 61 -0.47 -13.87 -8.25
CA MET A 61 0.51 -12.94 -7.65
C MET A 61 -0.10 -11.58 -7.35
N GLY A 62 -0.98 -11.05 -8.22
CA GLY A 62 -1.77 -9.85 -7.92
C GLY A 62 -2.59 -10.03 -6.64
N ARG A 63 -3.40 -11.10 -6.59
CA ARG A 63 -4.24 -11.43 -5.42
C ARG A 63 -3.42 -11.71 -4.16
N LEU A 64 -2.23 -12.29 -4.29
CA LEU A 64 -1.33 -12.52 -3.16
C LEU A 64 -0.84 -11.18 -2.58
N ARG A 65 -0.44 -10.23 -3.43
CA ARG A 65 -0.05 -8.88 -2.99
C ARG A 65 -1.21 -8.18 -2.28
N ASP A 66 -2.43 -8.28 -2.82
CA ASP A 66 -3.63 -7.70 -2.19
C ASP A 66 -3.90 -8.30 -0.80
N LYS A 67 -3.74 -9.63 -0.65
CA LYS A 67 -3.89 -10.29 0.65
C LYS A 67 -2.77 -9.97 1.65
N LEU A 68 -1.53 -9.83 1.18
CA LEU A 68 -0.44 -9.38 2.02
C LEU A 68 -0.72 -7.96 2.55
N ALA A 69 -1.20 -7.05 1.68
CA ALA A 69 -1.63 -5.73 2.11
C ALA A 69 -2.74 -5.81 3.16
N ALA A 70 -3.81 -6.58 2.90
CA ALA A 70 -4.91 -6.77 3.86
C ALA A 70 -4.43 -7.35 5.20
N TYR A 71 -3.51 -8.32 5.18
CA TYR A 71 -2.92 -8.89 6.40
C TYR A 71 -2.18 -7.84 7.23
N TYR A 72 -1.31 -7.03 6.60
CA TYR A 72 -0.56 -6.01 7.34
C TYR A 72 -1.42 -4.83 7.80
N LEU A 73 -2.60 -4.62 7.20
CA LEU A 73 -3.59 -3.67 7.71
C LEU A 73 -4.43 -4.23 8.86
N GLY A 74 -4.68 -5.54 8.86
CA GLY A 74 -5.49 -6.23 9.85
C GLY A 74 -4.65 -6.91 10.94
N SER A 75 -4.66 -8.25 10.92
CA SER A 75 -4.08 -9.08 11.98
C SER A 75 -2.55 -8.99 12.09
N GLY A 76 -1.87 -8.58 11.02
CA GLY A 76 -0.42 -8.41 10.93
C GLY A 76 0.10 -7.01 11.23
N ARG A 77 -0.75 -6.07 11.69
CA ARG A 77 -0.38 -4.65 11.88
C ARG A 77 0.82 -4.38 12.78
N HIS A 78 1.13 -5.31 13.69
CA HIS A 78 2.26 -5.23 14.62
C HIS A 78 3.31 -6.31 14.35
N ALA A 79 3.28 -6.94 13.16
CA ALA A 79 4.30 -7.90 12.80
C ALA A 79 5.67 -7.20 12.75
N PRO A 80 6.74 -7.78 13.32
CA PRO A 80 8.07 -7.16 13.36
C PRO A 80 8.76 -7.15 12.00
N HIS A 81 8.28 -7.96 11.05
CA HIS A 81 8.77 -8.00 9.69
C HIS A 81 7.62 -7.89 8.70
N ALA A 82 7.88 -7.23 7.58
CA ALA A 82 6.99 -7.19 6.46
C ALA A 82 7.54 -7.98 5.28
N LEU A 83 6.65 -8.75 4.67
CA LEU A 83 6.93 -9.55 3.49
C LEU A 83 6.34 -8.84 2.28
N VAL A 84 7.21 -8.50 1.34
CA VAL A 84 6.88 -7.73 0.16
C VAL A 84 7.19 -8.56 -1.07
N ILE A 85 6.30 -8.52 -2.06
CA ILE A 85 6.61 -9.07 -3.38
C ILE A 85 6.47 -7.96 -4.41
N PRO A 86 7.58 -7.40 -4.94
CA PRO A 86 7.54 -6.29 -5.88
C PRO A 86 6.71 -6.62 -7.13
N LYS A 87 6.10 -5.60 -7.74
CA LYS A 87 5.46 -5.77 -9.06
C LYS A 87 6.50 -6.20 -10.09
N GLY A 88 6.12 -7.11 -10.99
CA GLY A 88 7.05 -7.68 -11.97
C GLY A 88 8.06 -8.70 -11.41
N SER A 89 8.09 -8.89 -10.09
CA SER A 89 8.94 -9.90 -9.44
C SER A 89 8.10 -11.00 -8.80
N TYR A 90 8.67 -12.20 -8.74
CA TYR A 90 8.16 -13.31 -7.93
C TYR A 90 8.99 -13.54 -6.67
N VAL A 91 10.08 -12.79 -6.48
CA VAL A 91 10.98 -12.93 -5.34
C VAL A 91 10.40 -12.19 -4.13
N PRO A 92 10.10 -12.88 -3.01
CA PRO A 92 9.69 -12.21 -1.79
C PRO A 92 10.89 -11.58 -1.09
N LEU A 93 10.69 -10.37 -0.58
CA LEU A 93 11.63 -9.60 0.20
C LEU A 93 11.11 -9.47 1.62
N LEU A 94 12.01 -9.62 2.59
CA LEU A 94 11.71 -9.41 4.00
C LEU A 94 12.28 -8.05 4.41
N HIS A 95 11.41 -7.16 4.88
CA HIS A 95 11.79 -5.90 5.48
C HIS A 95 11.55 -5.95 6.99
N ASN A 96 12.37 -5.25 7.76
CA ASN A 96 12.02 -4.96 9.14
C ASN A 96 10.79 -4.06 9.13
N ALA A 97 9.70 -4.53 9.73
CA ALA A 97 8.51 -3.73 10.03
C ALA A 97 8.61 -3.10 11.44
N GLY A 98 9.82 -3.10 12.01
CA GLY A 98 10.16 -2.18 13.09
C GLY A 98 9.67 -0.79 12.71
N LEU A 99 9.04 -0.10 13.68
CA LEU A 99 8.56 1.26 13.52
C LEU A 99 9.53 1.99 12.60
N PRO A 100 9.10 2.51 11.43
CA PRO A 100 10.00 3.32 10.64
C PRO A 100 10.58 4.34 11.62
N THR A 101 11.91 4.36 11.80
CA THR A 101 12.55 5.54 12.39
C THR A 101 11.90 6.69 11.66
N PRO A 102 11.20 7.61 12.34
CA PRO A 102 10.31 8.55 11.67
C PRO A 102 11.16 9.24 10.62
N ARG A 103 10.98 8.86 9.35
CA ARG A 103 11.49 9.66 8.25
C ARG A 103 10.61 10.89 8.40
N PRO A 104 11.18 12.06 8.73
CA PRO A 104 10.35 13.24 8.91
C PRO A 104 9.52 13.38 7.63
N LEU A 105 8.21 13.19 7.79
CA LEU A 105 7.22 13.27 6.73
C LEU A 105 6.53 14.61 6.92
N ALA A 106 6.68 15.49 5.94
CA ALA A 106 5.94 16.74 5.93
C ALA A 106 4.56 16.49 5.31
N LEU A 107 3.52 17.06 5.90
CA LEU A 107 2.24 17.25 5.21
C LEU A 107 2.22 18.67 4.63
N ALA A 108 2.06 18.79 3.32
CA ALA A 108 1.60 20.01 2.70
C ALA A 108 0.05 20.02 2.74
N PRO A 109 -0.59 21.12 3.18
CA PRO A 109 -2.04 21.20 3.22
C PRO A 109 -2.66 20.81 1.88
N LEU A 110 -3.65 19.91 1.93
CA LEU A 110 -4.43 19.52 0.77
C LEU A 110 -5.11 20.76 0.20
N ARG A 111 -4.97 20.96 -1.12
CA ARG A 111 -5.62 22.06 -1.82
C ARG A 111 -7.08 21.72 -2.11
N CYS A 112 -8.00 22.62 -1.75
CA CYS A 112 -9.37 22.55 -2.25
C CYS A 112 -9.39 23.03 -3.71
N LEU A 113 -9.90 22.20 -4.62
CA LEU A 113 -10.11 22.54 -6.03
C LEU A 113 -11.59 22.71 -6.39
N ALA A 114 -12.46 22.66 -5.39
CA ALA A 114 -13.87 23.01 -5.53
C ALA A 114 -14.06 24.52 -5.26
N GLN A 115 -15.09 25.10 -5.85
CA GLN A 115 -15.35 26.55 -5.78
C GLN A 115 -16.39 26.92 -4.71
N ASP A 116 -16.96 25.95 -4.00
CA ASP A 116 -17.99 26.17 -2.99
C ASP A 116 -17.41 26.20 -1.56
N ALA A 117 -18.03 27.02 -0.71
CA ALA A 117 -17.60 27.19 0.68
C ALA A 117 -17.67 25.88 1.51
N PRO A 118 -18.71 25.03 1.39
CA PRO A 118 -18.77 23.75 2.11
C PRO A 118 -17.55 22.85 1.84
N ALA A 119 -17.12 22.73 0.58
CA ALA A 119 -15.93 21.96 0.26
C ALA A 119 -14.65 22.53 0.89
N SER A 120 -14.48 23.85 0.88
CA SER A 120 -13.33 24.51 1.53
C SER A 120 -13.24 24.20 3.02
N VAL A 121 -14.37 24.32 3.74
CA VAL A 121 -14.47 23.99 5.17
C VAL A 121 -14.18 22.52 5.41
N PHE A 122 -14.72 21.64 4.56
CA PHE A 122 -14.45 20.21 4.64
C PHE A 122 -12.96 19.89 4.49
N VAL A 123 -12.28 20.51 3.52
CA VAL A 123 -10.84 20.30 3.28
C VAL A 123 -9.99 20.81 4.44
N GLN A 124 -10.40 21.91 5.08
CA GLN A 124 -9.72 22.39 6.29
C GLN A 124 -9.80 21.35 7.42
N GLY A 125 -10.99 20.80 7.69
CA GLY A 125 -11.13 19.74 8.70
C GLY A 125 -10.38 18.46 8.34
N LEU A 126 -10.37 18.08 7.06
CA LEU A 126 -9.58 16.93 6.59
C LEU A 126 -8.08 17.14 6.79
N ASN A 127 -7.56 18.37 6.62
CA ASN A 127 -6.16 18.67 6.91
C ASN A 127 -5.84 18.47 8.39
N GLU A 128 -6.69 18.90 9.31
CA GLU A 128 -6.50 18.69 10.77
C GLU A 128 -6.48 17.19 11.12
N GLU A 129 -7.45 16.43 10.62
CA GLU A 129 -7.52 14.97 10.81
C GLU A 129 -6.26 14.28 10.26
N LEU A 130 -5.79 14.69 9.08
CA LEU A 130 -4.56 14.15 8.50
C LEU A 130 -3.32 14.50 9.32
N ILE A 131 -3.22 15.71 9.88
CA ILE A 131 -2.09 16.10 10.72
C ILE A 131 -2.02 15.20 11.95
N ASP A 132 -3.12 15.08 12.70
CA ASP A 132 -3.15 14.23 13.90
C ASP A 132 -2.88 12.76 13.55
N HIS A 133 -3.53 12.24 12.51
CA HIS A 133 -3.39 10.83 12.13
C HIS A 133 -1.98 10.49 11.66
N LEU A 134 -1.35 11.35 10.84
CA LEU A 134 0.00 11.14 10.34
C LEU A 134 1.05 11.37 11.44
N PHE A 135 0.83 12.33 12.35
CA PHE A 135 1.71 12.54 13.50
C PHE A 135 1.74 11.30 14.40
N ARG A 136 0.57 10.79 14.79
CA ARG A 136 0.48 9.60 15.65
C ARG A 136 1.09 8.36 15.02
N ARG A 137 0.99 8.21 13.70
CA ARG A 137 1.40 6.99 12.98
C ARG A 137 2.84 7.02 12.47
N PHE A 138 3.33 8.19 12.06
CA PHE A 138 4.63 8.34 11.38
C PHE A 138 5.55 9.39 12.01
N GLY A 139 5.10 10.11 13.04
CA GLY A 139 5.81 11.28 13.56
C GLY A 139 5.85 12.46 12.58
N ALA A 140 4.91 12.50 11.63
CA ALA A 140 4.81 13.54 10.61
C ALA A 140 4.36 14.87 11.22
N ALA A 141 4.88 16.00 10.73
CA ALA A 141 4.40 17.32 11.14
C ALA A 141 4.38 18.30 9.95
N PRO A 142 3.49 19.30 9.94
CA PRO A 142 3.47 20.34 8.92
C PRO A 142 4.81 21.07 8.84
N GLY A 143 5.32 21.30 7.62
CA GLY A 143 6.45 22.19 7.40
C GLY A 143 7.81 21.76 7.97
N LEU A 144 8.01 20.46 8.27
CA LEU A 144 9.30 19.93 8.73
C LEU A 144 10.42 20.24 7.71
N PRO A 145 11.38 21.14 8.00
CA PRO A 145 12.40 21.56 7.04
C PRO A 145 13.36 20.43 6.66
N GLN A 146 13.52 19.46 7.56
CA GLN A 146 14.37 18.28 7.38
C GLN A 146 13.61 17.08 6.83
N ALA A 147 12.31 17.23 6.51
CA ALA A 147 11.53 16.15 5.95
C ALA A 147 12.12 15.70 4.61
N ARG A 148 12.53 14.43 4.52
CA ARG A 148 12.98 13.82 3.26
C ARG A 148 11.83 13.51 2.33
N GLN A 149 10.61 13.47 2.87
CA GLN A 149 9.42 13.12 2.12
C GLN A 149 8.29 14.10 2.45
N ALA A 150 7.53 14.48 1.44
CA ALA A 150 6.37 15.34 1.59
C ALA A 150 5.13 14.66 1.00
N LEU A 151 4.07 14.56 1.80
CA LEU A 151 2.74 14.24 1.34
C LEU A 151 2.04 15.53 0.91
N GLU A 152 1.54 15.55 -0.32
CA GLU A 152 0.74 16.67 -0.81
C GLU A 152 -0.43 16.15 -1.64
N GLY A 153 -1.43 16.99 -1.87
CA GLY A 153 -2.59 16.56 -2.63
C GLY A 153 -3.61 17.64 -2.87
N SER A 154 -4.75 17.18 -3.38
CA SER A 154 -5.90 18.02 -3.66
C SER A 154 -7.19 17.26 -3.44
N VAL A 155 -8.22 17.99 -3.05
CA VAL A 155 -9.60 17.51 -2.96
C VAL A 155 -10.42 18.19 -4.04
N ARG A 156 -11.15 17.39 -4.81
CA ARG A 156 -12.20 17.84 -5.72
C ARG A 156 -13.52 17.38 -5.16
N ALA A 157 -14.51 18.27 -5.18
CA ALA A 157 -15.87 17.98 -4.82
C ALA A 157 -16.79 18.55 -5.89
N ASP A 158 -17.79 17.77 -6.27
CA ASP A 158 -18.93 18.17 -7.09
C ASP A 158 -20.17 17.45 -6.54
N ALA A 159 -21.38 17.73 -7.04
CA ALA A 159 -22.68 17.26 -6.56
C ALA A 159 -22.71 15.79 -6.06
N GLY A 160 -22.36 15.59 -4.78
CA GLY A 160 -22.31 14.28 -4.11
C GLY A 160 -21.06 13.43 -4.35
N HIS A 161 -20.08 13.89 -5.15
CA HIS A 161 -18.85 13.16 -5.45
C HIS A 161 -17.63 13.88 -4.89
N LEU A 162 -16.85 13.16 -4.09
CA LEU A 162 -15.60 13.65 -3.53
C LEU A 162 -14.44 12.78 -4.00
N ARG A 163 -13.39 13.41 -4.52
CA ARG A 163 -12.12 12.77 -4.91
C ARG A 163 -10.97 13.43 -4.17
N VAL A 164 -10.28 12.66 -3.35
CA VAL A 164 -8.98 13.06 -2.78
C VAL A 164 -7.87 12.41 -3.60
N SER A 165 -6.92 13.21 -4.08
CA SER A 165 -5.71 12.71 -4.71
C SER A 165 -4.51 13.13 -3.87
N VAL A 166 -3.71 12.16 -3.43
CA VAL A 166 -2.50 12.38 -2.63
C VAL A 166 -1.29 11.79 -3.34
N ARG A 167 -0.14 12.41 -3.09
CA ARG A 167 1.15 11.96 -3.60
C ARG A 167 2.25 12.18 -2.58
N LEU A 168 3.13 11.20 -2.48
CA LEU A 168 4.36 11.26 -1.71
C LEU A 168 5.51 11.61 -2.65
N ARG A 169 6.28 12.63 -2.30
CA ARG A 169 7.43 13.10 -3.06
C ARG A 169 8.68 13.06 -2.20
N ASP A 170 9.81 12.69 -2.79
CA ASP A 170 11.13 12.88 -2.20
C ASP A 170 11.51 14.36 -2.29
N THR A 171 11.78 15.02 -1.16
CA THR A 171 11.99 16.48 -1.12
C THR A 171 13.36 16.89 -1.65
N ALA A 172 14.34 15.99 -1.66
CA ALA A 172 15.69 16.28 -2.15
C ALA A 172 15.76 16.24 -3.69
N SER A 173 15.17 15.23 -4.30
CA SER A 173 15.17 15.01 -5.75
C SER A 173 13.95 15.59 -6.46
N GLY A 174 12.85 15.81 -5.74
CA GLY A 174 11.56 16.19 -6.32
C GLY A 174 10.80 15.01 -6.95
N ASN A 175 11.31 13.78 -6.87
CA ASN A 175 10.73 12.62 -7.51
C ASN A 175 9.42 12.16 -6.82
N LEU A 176 8.44 11.77 -7.65
CA LEU A 176 7.21 11.15 -7.18
C LEU A 176 7.52 9.72 -6.71
N LEU A 177 7.34 9.47 -5.41
CA LEU A 177 7.56 8.18 -4.78
C LEU A 177 6.31 7.30 -4.82
N TRP A 178 5.13 7.92 -4.65
CA TRP A 178 3.85 7.23 -4.58
C TRP A 178 2.70 8.19 -4.85
N SER A 179 1.58 7.66 -5.35
CA SER A 179 0.32 8.41 -5.47
C SER A 179 -0.88 7.49 -5.31
N ALA A 180 -1.97 8.01 -4.74
CA ALA A 180 -3.24 7.31 -4.66
C ALA A 180 -4.43 8.28 -4.78
N GLN A 181 -5.59 7.70 -5.10
CA GLN A 181 -6.86 8.41 -5.21
C GLN A 181 -7.91 7.70 -4.35
N PHE A 182 -8.73 8.49 -3.67
CA PHE A 182 -9.80 8.04 -2.80
C PHE A 182 -11.09 8.72 -3.24
N ASP A 183 -12.05 7.92 -3.70
CA ASP A 183 -13.33 8.36 -4.24
C ASP A 183 -14.46 7.99 -3.27
N HIS A 184 -15.28 8.98 -2.93
CA HIS A 184 -16.41 8.82 -2.01
C HIS A 184 -17.67 9.46 -2.56
N GLN A 185 -18.81 8.81 -2.35
CA GLN A 185 -20.14 9.28 -2.72
C GLN A 185 -21.03 9.41 -1.48
N GLN A 186 -20.65 10.32 -0.58
CA GLN A 186 -21.38 10.56 0.67
C GLN A 186 -21.24 12.02 1.09
N ALA A 187 -22.05 12.44 2.06
CA ALA A 187 -22.02 13.81 2.56
C ALA A 187 -20.65 14.18 3.15
N MET A 188 -20.20 15.40 2.86
CA MET A 188 -19.00 16.02 3.43
C MET A 188 -19.18 16.24 4.94
N SER A 189 -18.91 15.20 5.73
CA SER A 189 -19.11 15.14 7.19
C SER A 189 -17.80 14.92 7.93
N ILE A 190 -17.80 15.21 9.24
CA ILE A 190 -16.65 14.92 10.12
C ILE A 190 -16.27 13.43 10.08
N ALA A 191 -17.26 12.54 10.01
CA ALA A 191 -17.02 11.10 9.89
C ALA A 191 -16.26 10.74 8.61
N LEU A 192 -16.57 11.41 7.48
CA LEU A 192 -15.83 11.22 6.24
C LEU A 192 -14.40 11.79 6.33
N GLN A 193 -14.18 12.91 7.03
CA GLN A 193 -12.83 13.45 7.25
C GLN A 193 -11.93 12.43 7.97
N ALA A 194 -12.43 11.86 9.07
CA ALA A 194 -11.71 10.84 9.84
C ALA A 194 -11.48 9.55 9.02
N SER A 195 -12.48 9.09 8.26
CA SER A 195 -12.35 7.91 7.38
C SER A 195 -11.27 8.12 6.33
N LEU A 196 -11.29 9.26 5.63
CA LEU A 196 -10.28 9.59 4.61
C LEU A 196 -8.88 9.69 5.21
N ALA A 197 -8.72 10.31 6.38
CA ALA A 197 -7.42 10.37 7.05
C ALA A 197 -6.88 8.97 7.38
N ALA A 198 -7.75 8.07 7.87
CA ALA A 198 -7.40 6.69 8.15
C ALA A 198 -7.07 5.88 6.88
N GLU A 199 -7.85 6.03 5.81
CA GLU A 199 -7.61 5.41 4.50
C GLU A 199 -6.27 5.84 3.90
N ILE A 200 -5.98 7.15 3.92
CA ILE A 200 -4.71 7.72 3.44
C ILE A 200 -3.53 7.21 4.27
N GLY A 201 -3.64 7.25 5.60
CA GLY A 201 -2.58 6.75 6.51
C GLY A 201 -2.31 5.25 6.33
N THR A 202 -3.36 4.46 6.10
CA THR A 202 -3.31 3.02 5.81
C THR A 202 -2.60 2.74 4.48
N ALA A 203 -2.94 3.50 3.44
CA ALA A 203 -2.33 3.36 2.13
C ALA A 203 -0.84 3.77 2.15
N LEU A 204 -0.50 4.83 2.87
CA LEU A 204 0.89 5.25 3.08
C LEU A 204 1.68 4.23 3.89
N GLN A 205 1.09 3.64 4.94
CA GLN A 205 1.76 2.60 5.70
C GLN A 205 2.04 1.39 4.81
N SER A 206 1.06 0.97 4.00
CA SER A 206 1.26 -0.09 3.02
C SER A 206 2.40 0.24 2.07
N TYR A 207 2.46 1.47 1.55
CA TYR A 207 3.56 1.92 0.71
C TYR A 207 4.92 1.82 1.43
N PHE A 208 5.05 2.35 2.64
CA PHE A 208 6.31 2.30 3.39
C PHE A 208 6.71 0.89 3.76
N ILE A 209 5.76 0.04 4.10
CA ILE A 209 6.02 -1.38 4.33
C ILE A 209 6.58 -2.04 3.07
N LEU A 210 5.98 -1.75 1.92
CA LEU A 210 6.36 -2.33 0.64
C LEU A 210 7.69 -1.77 0.08
N ASN A 211 8.06 -0.53 0.40
CA ASN A 211 9.19 0.17 -0.25
C ASN A 211 10.20 0.76 0.76
N GLY A 212 10.16 0.31 2.01
CA GLY A 212 10.71 1.04 3.16
C GLY A 212 12.20 0.97 3.43
N ASN A 213 13.03 0.33 2.60
CA ASN A 213 14.48 0.20 2.86
C ASN A 213 15.33 0.31 1.58
N GLU A 214 15.08 1.34 0.76
CA GLU A 214 16.19 2.04 0.08
C GLU A 214 16.68 3.19 0.96
#